data_AF-G0HHR5-F1
#
_entry.id   AF-G0HHR5-F1
#
_cell.length_a   1.000
_cell.length_b   1.000
_cell.length_c   1.000
_cell.angle_alpha   90.00
_cell.angle_beta   90.00
_cell.angle_gamma   90.00
#
_symmetry.space_group_name_H-M   'P 1'
#
loop_
_entity.id
_entity.type
_entity.pdbx_description
1 polymer ?
#
loop_
_entity_poly.entity_id
_entity_poly.type
_entity_poly.pdbx_seq_one_letter_code
_entity_poly.pdbx_strand_id
1 'polypeptide(L)'
;MSLDGFSGATPAEICHRYAAGFIDRALLVDELTRFPYVKGGQTDGYDSLIVDPPGTWSEVSAAVRRGAIEEDDYEEVFNRRHGIDNTPEQASVATP
;
A
#
# COMPACT_ATOMS: atom_id res chain seq x y z
N MET A 1 5.48 17.19 8.95
CA MET A 1 4.78 17.92 7.88
C MET A 1 4.27 16.88 6.88
N SER A 2 2.96 16.77 6.67
CA SER A 2 2.39 15.95 5.58
C SER A 2 2.86 16.47 4.22
N LEU A 3 2.84 15.63 3.18
CA LEU A 3 2.97 16.13 1.82
C LEU A 3 1.73 16.95 1.45
N ASP A 4 1.91 18.05 0.72
CA ASP A 4 0.80 18.91 0.31
C ASP A 4 -0.17 18.10 -0.56
N GLY A 5 -1.44 18.04 -0.15
CA GLY A 5 -2.47 17.21 -0.80
C GLY A 5 -2.53 15.74 -0.35
N PHE A 6 -1.76 15.33 0.66
CA PHE A 6 -1.84 14.00 1.26
C PHE A 6 -2.20 14.06 2.73
N SER A 7 -2.97 13.07 3.17
CA SER A 7 -3.32 12.88 4.56
C SER A 7 -2.11 12.42 5.38
N GLY A 8 -0.99 12.04 4.78
CA GLY A 8 0.23 11.64 5.48
C GLY A 8 1.51 12.17 4.84
N ALA A 9 2.61 12.11 5.61
CA ALA A 9 3.95 12.36 5.07
C ALA A 9 4.53 11.11 4.39
N THR A 10 4.03 9.93 4.76
CA THR A 10 4.46 8.63 4.28
C THR A 10 3.23 7.74 4.04
N PRO A 11 3.33 6.72 3.17
CA PRO A 11 2.25 5.75 2.97
C PRO A 11 1.83 5.06 4.28
N ALA A 12 2.77 4.76 5.20
CA ALA A 12 2.43 4.19 6.50
C ALA A 12 1.54 5.11 7.34
N GLU A 13 1.81 6.42 7.32
CA GLU A 13 1.01 7.41 8.05
C GLU A 13 -0.40 7.53 7.46
N ILE A 14 -0.54 7.42 6.14
CA ILE A 14 -1.84 7.37 5.46
C ILE A 14 -2.61 6.12 5.93
N CYS A 15 -1.97 4.95 5.94
CA CYS A 15 -2.56 3.71 6.45
C CYS A 15 -2.98 3.81 7.93
N HIS A 16 -2.15 4.42 8.79
CA HIS A 16 -2.50 4.61 10.19
C HIS A 16 -3.71 5.54 10.38
N ARG A 17 -3.85 6.57 9.55
CA ARG A 17 -5.01 7.47 9.61
C ARG A 17 -6.28 6.78 9.15
N TYR A 18 -6.19 5.87 8.18
CA TYR A 18 -7.31 5.01 7.81
C TYR A 18 -7.70 4.09 8.98
N ALA A 19 -6.72 3.40 9.59
CA ALA A 19 -6.95 2.53 10.74
C ALA A 19 -7.57 3.28 11.94
N ALA A 20 -7.22 4.55 12.11
CA ALA A 20 -7.77 5.43 13.14
C ALA A 20 -9.11 6.09 12.74
N GLY A 21 -9.63 5.83 11.53
CA GLY A 21 -10.91 6.34 11.04
C GLY A 21 -10.90 7.82 10.64
N PHE A 22 -9.72 8.42 10.43
CA PHE A 22 -9.61 9.81 9.96
C PHE A 22 -9.80 9.96 8.46
N ILE A 23 -9.54 8.90 7.69
CA ILE A 23 -9.75 8.87 6.24
C ILE A 23 -10.52 7.62 5.86
N ASP A 24 -11.28 7.71 4.77
CA ASP A 24 -12.07 6.61 4.25
C ASP A 24 -11.26 5.75 3.26
N ARG A 25 -11.76 4.55 2.95
CA ARG A 25 -11.11 3.60 2.04
C ARG A 25 -10.84 4.23 0.66
N ALA A 26 -11.81 4.95 0.12
CA ALA A 26 -11.67 5.59 -1.19
C ALA A 26 -10.53 6.64 -1.21
N LEU A 27 -10.35 7.37 -0.11
CA LEU A 27 -9.29 8.37 0.01
C LEU A 27 -7.92 7.71 0.23
N LEU A 28 -7.85 6.68 1.07
CA LEU A 28 -6.66 5.83 1.23
C LEU A 28 -6.18 5.31 -0.14
N VAL A 29 -7.09 4.76 -0.94
CA VAL A 29 -6.75 4.20 -2.26
C VAL A 29 -6.26 5.27 -3.21
N ASP A 30 -6.91 6.44 -3.30
CA ASP A 30 -6.48 7.53 -4.19
C ASP A 30 -5.08 8.02 -3.80
N GLU A 31 -4.87 8.29 -2.52
CA GLU A 31 -3.60 8.80 -2.01
C GLU A 31 -2.48 7.77 -2.20
N LEU A 32 -2.69 6.51 -1.82
CA LEU A 32 -1.69 5.46 -2.01
C LEU A 32 -1.43 5.14 -3.49
N THR A 33 -2.40 5.33 -4.38
CA THR A 33 -2.18 5.12 -5.82
C THR A 33 -1.32 6.25 -6.42
N ARG A 34 -1.55 7.49 -5.97
CA ARG A 34 -0.88 8.69 -6.50
C ARG A 34 0.40 9.04 -5.77
N PHE A 35 0.68 8.40 -4.63
CA PHE A 35 1.85 8.67 -3.83
C PHE A 35 3.13 8.46 -4.66
N PRO A 36 4.05 9.44 -4.69
CA PRO A 36 5.31 9.30 -5.41
C PRO A 36 6.27 8.42 -4.61
N TYR A 37 6.03 7.10 -4.62
CA TYR A 37 6.86 6.16 -3.87
C TYR A 37 8.32 6.32 -4.24
N VAL A 38 9.14 6.51 -3.21
CA VAL A 38 10.59 6.43 -3.35
C VAL A 38 10.89 5.01 -3.80
N LYS A 39 11.73 4.87 -4.84
CA LYS A 39 12.31 3.57 -5.18
C LYS A 39 13.15 3.14 -3.98
N GLY A 40 12.56 2.34 -3.10
CA GLY A 40 13.30 1.64 -2.06
C GLY A 40 14.42 0.86 -2.73
N GLY A 41 15.60 0.86 -2.12
CA GLY A 41 16.66 -0.03 -2.56
C GLY A 41 16.09 -1.44 -2.67
N GLN A 42 16.36 -2.10 -3.80
CA GLN A 42 15.95 -3.46 -4.06
C GLN A 42 16.37 -4.32 -2.85
N THR A 43 15.44 -4.65 -1.95
CA THR A 43 15.75 -5.47 -0.79
C THR A 43 15.83 -6.90 -1.28
N ASP A 44 17.05 -7.37 -1.55
CA ASP A 44 17.39 -8.77 -1.77
C ASP A 44 17.14 -9.58 -0.48
N GLY A 45 15.86 -9.75 -0.13
CA GLY A 45 15.28 -10.87 0.61
C GLY A 45 15.77 -11.23 2.02
N TYR A 46 16.87 -10.72 2.56
CA TYR A 46 17.54 -11.40 3.69
C TYR A 46 18.29 -10.53 4.71
N ASP A 47 17.88 -9.29 4.95
CA ASP A 47 18.44 -8.49 6.05
C ASP A 47 17.34 -8.06 7.04
N SER A 48 17.14 -8.90 8.05
CA SER A 48 16.09 -8.82 9.08
C SER A 48 16.16 -7.59 10.00
N LEU A 49 16.99 -6.58 9.68
CA LEU A 49 17.24 -5.40 10.52
C LEU A 49 17.34 -4.08 9.75
N ILE A 50 16.98 -4.06 8.46
CA ILE A 50 16.92 -2.81 7.69
C ILE A 50 15.49 -2.26 7.76
N VAL A 51 15.34 -1.15 8.48
CA VAL A 51 14.15 -0.28 8.37
C VAL A 51 14.25 0.39 7.00
N ASP A 52 13.40 -0.03 6.07
CA ASP A 52 13.21 0.66 4.80
C ASP A 52 13.00 2.17 5.06
N PRO A 53 13.62 3.06 4.26
CA PRO A 53 13.41 4.48 4.42
C PRO A 53 11.92 4.83 4.26
N PRO A 54 11.42 5.84 4.99
CA PRO A 54 10.04 6.29 4.85
C PRO A 54 9.73 6.73 3.40
N GLY A 55 8.55 6.37 2.90
CA GLY A 55 8.12 6.66 1.52
C GLY A 55 8.24 5.51 0.54
N THR A 56 8.57 4.29 0.98
CA THR A 56 8.65 3.09 0.13
C THR A 56 7.34 2.29 0.15
N TRP A 57 7.16 1.42 -0.84
CA TRP A 57 6.02 0.49 -0.89
C TRP A 57 6.04 -0.55 0.26
N SER A 58 7.23 -0.83 0.81
CA SER A 58 7.41 -1.71 1.97
C SER A 58 6.57 -1.27 3.17
N GLU A 59 6.34 0.02 3.35
CA GLU A 59 5.48 0.55 4.42
C GLU A 59 4.01 0.15 4.25
N VAL A 60 3.50 0.09 3.02
CA VAL A 60 2.11 -0.37 2.74
C VAL A 60 1.99 -1.87 3.06
N SER A 61 2.95 -2.68 2.60
CA SER A 61 2.99 -4.12 2.92
C SER A 61 3.15 -4.38 4.43
N ALA A 62 3.94 -3.56 5.13
CA ALA A 62 4.06 -3.62 6.57
C ALA A 62 2.75 -3.23 7.28
N ALA A 63 1.99 -2.29 6.74
CA ALA A 63 0.68 -1.91 7.27
C ALA A 63 -0.32 -3.07 7.21
N VAL A 64 -0.36 -3.83 6.10
CA VAL A 64 -1.16 -5.07 5.99
C VAL A 64 -0.74 -6.07 7.07
N ARG A 65 0.57 -6.36 7.19
CA ARG A 65 1.09 -7.30 8.21
C ARG A 65 0.78 -6.87 9.65
N ARG A 66 0.62 -5.57 9.89
CA ARG A 66 0.25 -5.00 11.19
C ARG A 66 -1.26 -4.92 11.40
N GLY A 67 -2.08 -5.22 10.39
CA GLY A 67 -3.53 -5.11 10.43
C GLY A 67 -4.04 -3.66 10.42
N ALA A 68 -3.24 -2.72 9.91
CA ALA A 68 -3.68 -1.32 9.76
C ALA A 68 -4.55 -1.10 8.52
N ILE A 69 -4.39 -1.94 7.50
CA ILE A 69 -5.23 -2.00 6.30
C ILE A 69 -5.52 -3.46 5.98
N GLU A 70 -6.62 -3.74 5.30
CA GLU A 70 -6.96 -5.09 4.88
C GLU A 70 -6.21 -5.49 3.60
N GLU A 71 -6.13 -6.80 3.33
CA GLU A 71 -5.55 -7.32 2.09
C GLU A 71 -6.32 -6.84 0.84
N ASP A 72 -7.64 -6.69 0.96
CA ASP A 72 -8.53 -6.16 -0.08
C ASP A 72 -8.23 -4.69 -0.43
N ASP A 73 -7.91 -3.88 0.59
CA ASP A 73 -7.48 -2.48 0.39
C ASP A 73 -6.14 -2.42 -0.34
N TYR A 74 -5.19 -3.26 0.07
CA TYR A 74 -3.89 -3.36 -0.57
C TYR A 74 -3.99 -3.80 -2.03
N GLU A 75 -4.79 -4.83 -2.30
CA GLU A 75 -5.00 -5.37 -3.64
C GLU A 75 -5.63 -4.32 -4.57
N GLU A 76 -6.63 -3.57 -4.10
CA GLU A 76 -7.23 -2.47 -4.87
C GLU A 76 -6.20 -1.41 -5.27
N VAL A 77 -5.38 -0.93 -4.32
CA VAL A 77 -4.31 0.03 -4.62
C VAL A 77 -3.33 -0.54 -5.64
N PHE A 78 -2.92 -1.80 -5.44
CA PHE A 78 -1.98 -2.48 -6.31
C PHE A 78 -2.53 -2.62 -7.74
N ASN A 79 -3.77 -3.10 -7.88
CA ASN A 79 -4.46 -3.29 -9.14
C ASN A 79 -4.59 -1.96 -9.89
N ARG A 80 -5.08 -0.93 -9.21
CA ARG A 80 -5.24 0.41 -9.80
C ARG A 80 -3.93 1.02 -10.25
N ARG A 81 -2.85 0.84 -9.47
CA ARG A 81 -1.51 1.34 -9.79
C ARG A 81 -0.88 0.60 -10.97
N HIS A 82 -1.04 -0.72 -11.02
CA HIS A 82 -0.47 -1.56 -12.08
C HIS A 82 -1.36 -1.66 -13.31
N GLY A 83 -2.55 -1.04 -13.29
CA GLY A 83 -3.53 -1.14 -14.37
C GLY A 83 -4.01 -2.58 -14.58
N ILE A 84 -3.95 -3.42 -13.53
CA ILE A 84 -4.49 -4.77 -13.56
C ILE A 84 -5.99 -4.60 -13.40
N ASP A 85 -6.72 -4.68 -14.51
CA ASP A 85 -8.16 -4.89 -14.45
C ASP A 85 -8.40 -6.25 -13.78
N ASN A 86 -8.82 -6.23 -12.51
CA ASN A 86 -9.30 -7.43 -11.84
C ASN A 86 -10.70 -7.73 -12.40
N THR A 87 -10.74 -8.15 -13.65
CA THR A 87 -11.90 -8.79 -14.24
C THR A 87 -12.00 -10.14 -13.54
N PRO A 88 -13.15 -10.54 -12.95
CA PRO A 88 -13.28 -11.76 -12.16
C PRO A 88 -13.06 -13.10 -12.93
N GLU A 89 -12.42 -13.07 -14.10
CA GLU A 89 -12.09 -14.23 -14.93
C GLU A 89 -10.87 -15.02 -14.39
N GLN A 90 -10.03 -14.45 -13.53
CA GLN A 90 -8.78 -15.10 -13.09
C GLN A 90 -8.94 -16.07 -11.89
N ALA A 91 -10.14 -16.20 -11.32
CA ALA A 91 -10.43 -17.17 -10.24
C ALA A 91 -10.75 -18.60 -10.75
N SER A 92 -10.54 -18.89 -12.03
CA SER A 92 -10.75 -20.21 -12.63
C SER A 92 -9.51 -20.71 -13.38
N VAL A 93 -8.37 -20.78 -12.70
CA VAL A 93 -7.36 -21.81 -13.04
C VAL A 93 -7.41 -22.88 -11.96
N ALA A 94 -8.41 -23.74 -12.11
CA ALA A 94 -8.33 -25.10 -11.61
C ALA A 94 -7.01 -25.71 -12.13
N THR A 95 -6.28 -26.39 -11.26
CA THR A 95 -5.26 -27.35 -11.71
C THR A 95 -5.60 -28.69 -11.03
N PRO A 96 -5.63 -29.79 -11.81
CA PRO A 96 -6.32 -31.06 -11.50
C PRO A 96 -5.68 -31.91 -10.40
#